data_AF-W1PE08-F1
#
_entry.id   AF-W1PE08-F1
#
_cell.length_a   1.000
_cell.length_b   1.000
_cell.length_c   1.000
_cell.angle_alpha   90.00
_cell.angle_beta   90.00
_cell.angle_gamma   90.00
#
_symmetry.space_group_name_H-M   'P 1'
#
loop_
_entity.id
_entity.type
_entity.pdbx_description
1 polymer ?
#
loop_
_entity_poly.entity_id
_entity_poly.type
_entity_poly.pdbx_seq_one_letter_code
_entity_poly.pdbx_strand_id
1 'polypeptide(L)'
;MAITGWGITYKNISPFRPPLFCCVRKVRYSVLTERIADNEASIKEECQDANGKADWGGPNWKKLSSKELGITTSMISEPTRVVLNGLRKRGYEVYLVGGCVRDLILKRTPKDFDIITSADLKEVMRTFSRCQIVGRRFPICHVHVDDYIVEVSSFNTSERNLSRDLRYIIRKPPGQNDRDYARWKNCMHRDFTINGLMFDPYAKLIYDYMGSMEDIRKAKVRTVIPAHNSFQEDCARILRAVRIAARLGFRFTKETAHSVKDFSSSILRLDKSRLLMEMNYMLAFGSAEASLRVLWKFGLLEILLPLQAAYFVSQGFLRRDKRSNMLLTLFSNLDKLLAPNRPCHSSLWVGILAFHLALVDEPQDPLVVATFTLAVHNGGHLAEAISLARHIDQPHNSIFPELLEPKKFDTDTALIDEVLDLASLVKAALSMMTDEYIVSQAMAKYPQAPFSDLVFIPLQVYLKVSKLFECVQGGKEKGFVPKRGKTLNYESLAQGGLREVRHTFARIVFDTVYPNIG
;
A
#
# COMPACT_ATOMS: atom_id res chain seq x y z
N MET A 1 -26.77 -62.05 -23.05
CA MET A 1 -27.45 -61.59 -21.83
C MET A 1 -27.22 -60.08 -21.71
N ALA A 2 -28.30 -59.35 -21.41
CA ALA A 2 -28.39 -57.88 -21.25
C ALA A 2 -27.41 -57.34 -20.17
N ILE A 3 -27.01 -56.06 -20.15
CA ILE A 3 -27.74 -54.82 -19.79
C ILE A 3 -26.86 -53.64 -20.27
N THR A 4 -27.19 -52.73 -21.20
CA THR A 4 -28.06 -51.51 -21.24
C THR A 4 -27.89 -50.45 -20.13
N GLY A 5 -27.59 -49.19 -20.52
CA GLY A 5 -27.86 -47.96 -19.76
C GLY A 5 -26.79 -46.86 -19.98
N TRP A 6 -26.87 -46.08 -21.07
CA TRP A 6 -27.47 -44.73 -21.17
C TRP A 6 -26.59 -43.58 -20.66
N GLY A 7 -26.24 -42.68 -21.59
CA GLY A 7 -25.58 -41.41 -21.33
C GLY A 7 -26.57 -40.24 -21.21
N ILE A 8 -26.07 -39.13 -20.66
CA ILE A 8 -26.68 -37.80 -20.78
C ILE A 8 -25.57 -36.78 -21.08
N THR A 9 -25.89 -35.94 -22.04
CA THR A 9 -25.08 -34.95 -22.76
C THR A 9 -24.99 -33.62 -22.02
N TYR A 10 -23.79 -33.03 -21.98
CA TYR A 10 -23.58 -31.63 -21.59
C TYR A 10 -23.96 -30.71 -22.76
N LYS A 11 -24.98 -29.88 -22.56
CA LYS A 11 -25.38 -28.82 -23.50
C LYS A 11 -24.43 -27.62 -23.39
N ASN A 12 -23.65 -27.41 -24.44
CA ASN A 12 -23.07 -26.11 -24.80
C ASN A 12 -24.20 -25.14 -25.16
N ILE A 13 -24.29 -24.00 -24.48
CA ILE A 13 -25.05 -22.83 -24.95
C ILE A 13 -24.22 -21.56 -24.67
N SER A 14 -23.62 -21.03 -25.72
CA SER A 14 -23.39 -19.59 -25.92
C SER A 14 -24.09 -19.24 -27.24
N PRO A 15 -24.75 -18.08 -27.32
CA PRO A 15 -24.28 -17.12 -28.32
C PRO A 15 -24.29 -15.66 -27.86
N PHE A 16 -23.15 -15.01 -28.08
CA PHE A 16 -22.94 -13.69 -28.72
C PHE A 16 -23.93 -12.52 -28.52
N ARG A 17 -23.36 -11.32 -28.25
CA ARG A 17 -23.56 -10.12 -29.10
C ARG A 17 -22.33 -9.17 -29.04
N PRO A 18 -21.97 -8.47 -30.13
CA PRO A 18 -20.89 -7.46 -30.16
C PRO A 18 -21.41 -6.07 -29.73
N PRO A 19 -20.56 -5.15 -29.23
CA PRO A 19 -21.01 -3.79 -28.94
C PRO A 19 -21.05 -2.93 -30.21
N LEU A 20 -22.15 -2.19 -30.33
CA LEU A 20 -22.42 -1.18 -31.35
C LEU A 20 -21.51 0.04 -31.17
N PHE A 21 -21.00 0.54 -32.30
CA PHE A 21 -20.39 1.87 -32.43
C PHE A 21 -21.39 2.95 -31.99
N CYS A 22 -20.97 3.88 -31.12
CA CYS A 22 -21.62 5.18 -31.04
C CYS A 22 -20.66 6.31 -30.69
N CYS A 23 -20.92 7.44 -31.34
CA CYS A 23 -20.04 8.58 -31.56
C CYS A 23 -19.71 9.37 -30.30
N VAL A 24 -18.45 9.81 -30.27
CA VAL A 24 -17.89 10.79 -29.34
C VAL A 24 -18.59 12.14 -29.49
N ARG A 25 -19.20 12.66 -28.42
CA ARG A 25 -19.48 14.09 -28.26
C ARG A 25 -18.52 14.67 -27.22
N LYS A 26 -17.56 15.47 -27.70
CA LYS A 26 -16.69 16.32 -26.89
C LYS A 26 -17.54 17.39 -26.21
N VAL A 27 -17.51 17.45 -24.88
CA VAL A 27 -17.94 18.62 -24.11
C VAL A 27 -16.71 19.21 -23.44
N ARG A 28 -16.45 20.49 -23.74
CA ARG A 28 -15.35 21.29 -23.19
C ARG A 28 -15.68 21.66 -21.74
N TYR A 29 -14.72 21.45 -20.84
CA TYR A 29 -14.62 22.20 -19.59
C TYR A 29 -13.22 22.81 -19.46
N SER A 30 -13.22 24.05 -19.02
CA SER A 30 -12.15 25.04 -19.09
C SER A 30 -11.15 24.96 -17.93
N VAL A 31 -9.87 24.95 -18.31
CA VAL A 31 -8.75 25.76 -17.79
C VAL A 31 -8.60 25.89 -16.27
N LEU A 32 -7.80 25.00 -15.67
CA LEU A 32 -6.63 25.37 -14.84
C LEU A 32 -5.72 24.14 -14.56
N THR A 33 -5.28 23.41 -15.59
CA THR A 33 -4.25 22.35 -15.41
C THR A 33 -3.44 22.04 -16.68
N GLU A 34 -3.22 23.05 -17.52
CA GLU A 34 -2.33 22.91 -18.68
C GLU A 34 -1.02 23.64 -18.44
N ARG A 35 -0.03 22.87 -18.00
CA ARG A 35 1.33 22.82 -18.56
C ARG A 35 2.02 21.61 -17.93
N ILE A 36 2.72 20.84 -18.75
CA ILE A 36 3.32 19.51 -18.49
C ILE A 36 2.40 18.34 -18.88
N ALA A 37 1.95 18.36 -20.12
CA ALA A 37 1.86 17.16 -20.96
C ALA A 37 2.33 17.55 -22.37
N ASP A 38 2.96 16.59 -23.04
CA ASP A 38 3.43 16.63 -24.43
C ASP A 38 4.80 17.28 -24.68
N ASN A 39 5.83 16.43 -24.52
CA ASN A 39 6.93 16.32 -25.46
C ASN A 39 7.56 14.92 -25.30
N GLU A 40 6.91 13.91 -25.88
CA GLU A 40 7.53 12.63 -26.23
C GLU A 40 7.74 12.59 -27.74
N ALA A 41 8.84 13.20 -28.20
CA ALA A 41 9.49 12.86 -29.47
C ALA A 41 10.92 13.45 -29.47
N SER A 42 11.88 12.59 -29.84
CA SER A 42 13.24 12.98 -30.26
C SER A 42 14.20 13.52 -29.18
N ILE A 43 14.70 12.64 -28.31
CA ILE A 43 16.04 12.80 -27.75
C ILE A 43 16.84 11.60 -28.22
N LYS A 44 17.71 11.83 -29.20
CA LYS A 44 18.70 10.86 -29.67
C LYS A 44 19.63 10.48 -28.52
N GLU A 45 20.04 9.22 -28.54
CA GLU A 45 21.07 8.65 -27.70
C GLU A 45 22.35 9.50 -27.72
N GLU A 46 22.83 9.87 -26.53
CA GLU A 46 24.26 10.04 -26.29
C GLU A 46 24.67 8.96 -25.29
N CYS A 47 24.94 7.79 -25.83
CA CYS A 47 25.71 6.74 -25.16
C CYS A 47 26.69 6.22 -26.20
N GLN A 48 27.84 6.89 -26.34
CA GLN A 48 29.14 6.31 -26.73
C GLN A 48 30.16 7.43 -26.90
N ASP A 49 30.87 7.76 -25.83
CA ASP A 49 32.23 8.26 -25.98
C ASP A 49 33.18 7.08 -26.01
N ALA A 50 33.96 7.00 -27.09
CA ALA A 50 35.03 6.05 -27.32
C ALA A 50 36.23 6.37 -26.42
N ASN A 51 36.05 6.18 -25.11
CA ASN A 51 37.11 5.94 -24.13
C ASN A 51 36.41 5.54 -22.83
N GLY A 52 36.56 4.29 -22.41
CA GLY A 52 35.84 3.68 -21.27
C GLY A 52 36.10 4.33 -19.91
N LYS A 53 35.55 5.53 -19.69
CA LYS A 53 35.39 6.20 -18.41
C LYS A 53 33.99 6.80 -18.38
N ALA A 54 33.07 6.12 -17.70
CA ALA A 54 31.80 6.71 -17.31
C ALA A 54 32.09 7.83 -16.31
N ASP A 55 32.08 9.09 -16.76
CA ASP A 55 32.12 10.24 -15.89
C ASP A 55 30.75 10.40 -15.23
N TRP A 56 30.59 9.77 -14.06
CA TRP A 56 29.44 10.04 -13.19
C TRP A 56 29.63 11.42 -12.58
N GLY A 57 29.28 12.47 -13.33
CA GLY A 57 29.13 13.82 -12.82
C GLY A 57 28.08 13.83 -11.69
N GLY A 58 28.52 13.51 -10.47
CA GLY A 58 27.65 13.39 -9.32
C GLY A 58 26.94 14.72 -9.03
N PRO A 59 25.71 14.69 -8.50
CA PRO A 59 25.01 15.92 -8.15
C PRO A 59 25.84 16.76 -7.18
N ASN A 60 25.92 18.08 -7.43
CA ASN A 60 26.56 19.01 -6.51
C ASN A 60 25.93 18.90 -5.11
N TRP A 61 26.76 18.73 -4.09
CA TRP A 61 26.32 18.59 -2.70
C TRP A 61 25.70 19.90 -2.23
N LYS A 62 24.44 19.85 -1.78
CA LYS A 62 23.67 21.03 -1.37
C LYS A 62 23.39 21.01 0.13
N LYS A 63 23.54 22.17 0.74
CA LYS A 63 23.12 22.46 2.12
C LYS A 63 22.02 23.50 2.04
N LEU A 64 20.83 23.14 2.51
CA LEU A 64 19.62 23.95 2.38
C LEU A 64 19.16 24.38 3.77
N SER A 65 18.67 25.62 3.87
CA SER A 65 18.10 26.13 5.12
C SER A 65 16.76 25.46 5.40
N SER A 66 16.57 24.89 6.60
CA SER A 66 15.29 24.30 6.98
C SER A 66 14.18 25.36 7.05
N LYS A 67 14.54 26.61 7.37
CA LYS A 67 13.61 27.75 7.43
C LYS A 67 13.03 28.09 6.06
N GLU A 68 13.86 28.06 5.01
CA GLU A 68 13.41 28.29 3.62
C GLU A 68 12.45 27.20 3.14
N LEU A 69 12.63 25.98 3.64
CA LEU A 69 11.77 24.83 3.35
C LEU A 69 10.53 24.75 4.27
N GLY A 70 10.35 25.71 5.19
CA GLY A 70 9.22 25.75 6.12
C GLY A 70 9.27 24.69 7.21
N ILE A 71 10.44 24.09 7.46
CA ILE A 71 10.63 23.01 8.43
C ILE A 71 11.10 23.60 9.76
N THR A 72 10.35 23.29 10.80
CA THR A 72 10.57 23.76 12.16
C THR A 72 10.68 22.59 13.13
N THR A 73 11.38 22.79 14.25
CA THR A 73 11.58 21.77 15.27
C THR A 73 10.27 21.31 15.93
N SER A 74 9.23 22.15 15.94
CA SER A 74 7.89 21.79 16.45
C SER A 74 7.17 20.74 15.60
N MET A 75 7.61 20.52 14.35
CA MET A 75 7.09 19.44 13.50
C MET A 75 7.67 18.06 13.87
N ILE A 76 8.70 18.01 14.73
CA ILE A 76 9.31 16.79 15.21
C ILE A 76 8.57 16.36 16.49
N SER A 77 8.16 15.09 16.56
CA SER A 77 7.45 14.56 17.72
C SER A 77 8.27 14.69 19.00
N GLU A 78 7.59 14.88 20.14
CA GLU A 78 8.24 15.01 21.45
C GLU A 78 9.16 13.81 21.78
N PRO A 79 8.74 12.54 21.60
CA PRO A 79 9.61 11.38 21.82
C PRO A 79 10.91 11.46 21.03
N THR A 80 10.83 11.84 19.76
CA THR A 80 12.00 11.97 18.88
C THR A 80 12.91 13.12 19.34
N ARG A 81 12.33 14.25 19.78
CA ARG A 81 13.12 15.36 20.34
C ARG A 81 13.86 14.96 21.61
N VAL A 82 13.27 14.14 22.48
CA VAL A 82 13.93 13.60 23.68
C VAL A 82 15.18 12.80 23.29
N VAL A 83 15.06 11.90 22.31
CA VAL A 83 16.19 11.08 21.84
C VAL A 83 17.26 11.93 21.15
N LEU A 84 16.87 12.85 20.27
CA LEU A 84 17.79 13.79 19.62
C LEU A 84 18.57 14.60 20.67
N ASN A 85 17.90 15.13 21.69
CA ASN A 85 18.51 15.94 22.75
C ASN A 85 19.44 15.11 23.63
N GLY A 86 19.04 13.87 23.98
CA GLY A 86 19.84 12.96 24.80
C GLY A 86 21.19 12.63 24.17
N LEU A 87 21.19 12.26 22.88
CA LEU A 87 22.41 12.00 22.12
C LEU A 87 23.24 13.27 21.92
N ARG A 88 22.59 14.40 21.63
CA ARG A 88 23.29 15.67 21.43
C ARG A 88 24.01 16.15 22.69
N LYS A 89 23.41 15.99 23.87
CA LYS A 89 24.02 16.33 25.18
C LYS A 89 25.29 15.52 25.46
N ARG A 90 25.41 14.31 24.90
CA ARG A 90 26.61 13.47 25.00
C ARG A 90 27.69 13.84 23.97
N GLY A 91 27.45 14.85 23.13
CA GLY A 91 28.41 15.34 22.13
C GLY A 91 28.30 14.64 20.77
N TYR A 92 27.33 13.74 20.57
CA TYR A 92 27.16 13.05 19.30
C TYR A 92 26.49 13.94 18.24
N GLU A 93 26.80 13.67 16.97
CA GLU A 93 26.04 14.19 15.85
C GLU A 93 24.76 13.39 15.67
N VAL A 94 23.67 14.05 15.34
CA VAL A 94 22.37 13.42 15.13
C VAL A 94 21.64 14.07 13.96
N TYR A 95 21.00 13.24 13.16
CA TYR A 95 20.27 13.68 11.98
C TYR A 95 18.95 12.90 11.87
N LEU A 96 17.89 13.59 11.48
CA LEU A 96 16.68 12.93 10.96
C LEU A 96 16.93 12.52 9.52
N VAL A 97 16.44 11.34 9.11
CA VAL A 97 16.74 10.79 7.79
C VAL A 97 15.55 10.05 7.17
N GLY A 98 15.65 9.78 5.87
CA GLY A 98 14.70 8.89 5.21
C GLY A 98 13.36 9.54 4.88
N GLY A 99 12.30 8.77 5.06
CA GLY A 99 10.95 9.18 4.67
C GLY A 99 10.43 10.39 5.43
N CYS A 100 10.86 10.56 6.69
CA CYS A 100 10.39 11.65 7.53
C CYS A 100 10.82 13.02 7.01
N VAL A 101 12.08 13.18 6.57
CA VAL A 101 12.60 14.44 6.04
C VAL A 101 11.89 14.81 4.74
N ARG A 102 11.71 13.84 3.83
CA ARG A 102 10.94 14.04 2.60
C ARG A 102 9.51 14.48 2.89
N ASP A 103 8.84 13.82 3.83
CA ASP A 103 7.44 14.10 4.14
C ASP A 103 7.29 15.50 4.76
N LEU A 104 8.22 15.91 5.63
CA LEU A 104 8.28 17.28 6.13
C LEU A 104 8.43 18.32 5.01
N ILE A 105 9.34 18.08 4.04
CA ILE A 105 9.52 18.97 2.88
C ILE A 105 8.27 19.07 2.03
N LEU A 106 7.55 17.95 1.86
CA LEU A 106 6.28 17.89 1.15
C LEU A 106 5.09 18.40 1.96
N LYS A 107 5.31 18.90 3.18
CA LYS A 107 4.26 19.33 4.13
C LYS A 107 3.23 18.22 4.41
N ARG A 108 3.69 16.98 4.47
CA ARG A 108 2.90 15.80 4.79
C ARG A 108 3.28 15.25 6.16
N THR A 109 2.36 14.55 6.79
CA THR A 109 2.62 13.88 8.08
C THR A 109 3.55 12.68 7.89
N PRO A 110 4.73 12.67 8.54
CA PRO A 110 5.59 11.50 8.59
C PRO A 110 4.88 10.33 9.29
N LYS A 111 5.19 9.09 8.87
CA LYS A 111 4.74 7.88 9.57
C LYS A 111 5.51 7.70 10.88
N ASP A 112 6.82 7.85 10.80
CA ASP A 112 7.82 7.64 11.83
C ASP A 112 8.94 8.67 11.65
N PHE A 113 9.81 8.79 12.65
CA PHE A 113 11.01 9.60 12.60
C PHE A 113 12.24 8.74 12.90
N ASP A 114 13.07 8.55 11.88
CA ASP A 114 14.31 7.78 12.01
C ASP A 114 15.47 8.71 12.31
N ILE A 115 16.27 8.35 13.31
CA ILE A 115 17.49 9.07 13.68
C ILE A 115 18.70 8.28 13.19
N ILE A 116 19.69 8.99 12.67
CA ILE A 116 21.06 8.48 12.53
C ILE A 116 22.01 9.32 13.38
N THR A 117 22.99 8.66 13.98
CA THR A 117 23.97 9.30 14.86
C THR A 117 25.41 8.84 14.61
N SER A 118 26.36 9.68 15.02
CA SER A 118 27.78 9.32 15.11
C SER A 118 28.11 8.37 16.26
N ALA A 119 27.19 8.20 17.23
CA ALA A 119 27.36 7.22 18.29
C ALA A 119 27.30 5.78 17.74
N ASP A 120 28.10 4.88 18.30
CA ASP A 120 27.92 3.45 18.13
C ASP A 120 26.64 2.97 18.82
N LEU A 121 26.04 1.87 18.35
CA LEU A 121 24.80 1.33 18.93
C LEU A 121 24.95 1.02 20.43
N LYS A 122 26.13 0.57 20.88
CA LYS A 122 26.41 0.34 22.31
C LYS A 122 26.44 1.64 23.11
N GLU A 123 26.85 2.74 22.51
CA GLU A 123 26.84 4.06 23.15
C GLU A 123 25.42 4.65 23.21
N VAL A 124 24.61 4.40 22.18
CA VAL A 124 23.16 4.71 22.22
C VAL A 124 22.50 3.99 23.39
N MET A 125 22.77 2.69 23.57
CA MET A 125 22.26 1.91 24.72
C MET A 125 22.73 2.47 26.07
N ARG A 126 23.97 2.98 26.18
CA ARG A 126 24.45 3.63 27.41
C ARG A 126 23.80 4.99 27.66
N THR A 127 23.27 5.61 26.61
CA THR A 127 22.62 6.93 26.70
C THR A 127 21.18 6.81 27.20
N PHE A 128 20.48 5.73 26.86
CA PHE A 128 19.06 5.54 27.19
C PHE A 128 18.82 4.24 27.95
N SER A 129 18.19 4.33 29.13
CA SER A 129 17.93 3.17 29.99
C SER A 129 16.99 2.13 29.36
N ARG A 130 15.97 2.58 28.61
CA ARG A 130 15.04 1.72 27.87
C ARG A 130 15.41 1.67 26.39
N CYS A 131 16.51 0.99 26.06
CA CYS A 131 17.00 0.85 24.69
C CYS A 131 17.43 -0.59 24.41
N GLN A 132 17.09 -1.10 23.23
CA GLN A 132 17.50 -2.43 22.77
C GLN A 132 18.01 -2.39 21.33
N ILE A 133 19.05 -3.18 21.04
CA ILE A 133 19.50 -3.39 19.66
C ILE A 133 18.64 -4.49 19.05
N VAL A 134 18.04 -4.19 17.90
CA VAL A 134 17.24 -5.13 17.11
C VAL A 134 17.82 -5.29 15.72
N GLY A 135 17.49 -6.39 15.05
CA GLY A 135 17.94 -6.69 13.70
C GLY A 135 19.32 -7.36 13.68
N ARG A 136 19.42 -8.49 12.95
CA ARG A 136 20.69 -9.23 12.81
C ARG A 136 21.57 -8.65 11.70
N ARG A 137 21.01 -8.48 10.50
CA ARG A 137 21.73 -7.97 9.32
C ARG A 137 21.90 -6.45 9.37
N PHE A 138 20.88 -5.73 9.80
CA PHE A 138 20.87 -4.27 9.90
C PHE A 138 20.57 -3.87 11.34
N PRO A 139 21.56 -3.95 12.25
CA PRO A 139 21.32 -3.68 13.65
C PRO A 139 21.02 -2.19 13.86
N ILE A 140 19.91 -1.89 14.53
CA ILE A 140 19.48 -0.55 14.94
C ILE A 140 19.06 -0.56 16.41
N CYS A 141 19.02 0.59 17.05
CA CYS A 141 18.48 0.74 18.40
C CYS A 141 17.01 1.13 18.34
N HIS A 142 16.18 0.40 19.09
CA HIS A 142 14.83 0.84 19.48
C HIS A 142 14.92 1.52 20.85
N VAL A 143 14.76 2.85 20.86
CA VAL A 143 14.73 3.64 22.08
C VAL A 143 13.27 3.85 22.47
N HIS A 144 12.88 3.39 23.66
CA HIS A 144 11.53 3.54 24.18
C HIS A 144 11.41 4.85 24.96
N VAL A 145 10.51 5.71 24.53
CA VAL A 145 10.13 6.95 25.22
C VAL A 145 8.62 6.90 25.44
N ASP A 146 8.22 6.72 26.69
CA ASP A 146 6.84 6.40 27.07
C ASP A 146 6.33 5.15 26.34
N ASP A 147 5.25 5.29 25.57
CA ASP A 147 4.64 4.24 24.72
C ASP A 147 5.16 4.27 23.27
N TYR A 148 6.09 5.17 22.96
CA TYR A 148 6.65 5.35 21.62
C TYR A 148 8.01 4.69 21.48
N ILE A 149 8.28 4.19 20.27
CA ILE A 149 9.58 3.66 19.88
C ILE A 149 10.18 4.62 18.86
N VAL A 150 11.41 5.05 19.11
CA VAL A 150 12.22 5.86 18.18
C VAL A 150 13.36 4.99 17.67
N GLU A 151 13.47 4.86 16.35
CA GLU A 151 14.53 4.10 15.70
C GLU A 151 15.79 4.96 15.59
N VAL A 152 16.91 4.43 16.08
CA VAL A 152 18.23 5.07 16.05
C VAL A 152 19.24 4.16 15.37
N SER A 153 19.84 4.65 14.29
CA SER A 153 20.89 3.97 13.54
C SER A 153 22.24 4.68 13.71
N SER A 154 23.34 3.97 13.44
CA SER A 154 24.70 4.52 13.51
C SER A 154 25.34 4.57 12.12
N PHE A 155 26.16 5.60 11.85
CA PHE A 155 26.99 5.66 10.64
C PHE A 155 27.91 4.43 10.50
N ASN A 156 28.39 3.88 11.63
CA ASN A 156 29.31 2.75 11.66
C ASN A 156 28.64 1.43 11.28
N THR A 157 27.32 1.30 11.44
CA THR A 157 26.57 0.12 11.02
C THR A 157 26.56 -0.01 9.50
N SER A 158 26.41 1.09 8.77
CA SER A 158 26.43 1.06 7.29
C SER A 158 27.76 0.58 6.72
N GLU A 159 28.88 0.78 7.43
CA GLU A 159 30.20 0.41 6.92
C GLU A 159 30.45 -1.09 6.80
N ARG A 160 29.78 -1.88 7.65
CA ARG A 160 30.01 -3.34 7.73
C ARG A 160 29.21 -4.13 6.69
N ASN A 161 28.16 -3.53 6.13
CA ASN A 161 27.18 -4.20 5.28
C ASN A 161 27.36 -3.95 3.78
N LEU A 162 28.42 -3.23 3.38
CA LEU A 162 28.67 -2.95 1.97
C LEU A 162 29.18 -4.22 1.26
N SER A 163 28.43 -4.69 0.27
CA SER A 163 28.90 -5.76 -0.63
C SER A 163 30.24 -5.33 -1.24
N ARG A 164 31.16 -6.30 -1.43
CA ARG A 164 32.48 -6.02 -2.02
C ARG A 164 32.38 -5.30 -3.37
N ASP A 165 31.32 -5.55 -4.14
CA ASP A 165 31.11 -4.98 -5.48
C ASP A 165 30.69 -3.50 -5.45
N LEU A 166 29.87 -3.07 -4.48
CA LEU A 166 29.48 -1.66 -4.35
C LEU A 166 30.65 -0.74 -3.94
N ARG A 167 31.66 -1.29 -3.24
CA ARG A 167 32.90 -0.56 -2.94
C ARG A 167 33.68 -0.14 -4.19
N TYR A 168 33.57 -0.90 -5.27
CA TYR A 168 34.27 -0.62 -6.52
C TYR A 168 33.60 0.48 -7.35
N ILE A 169 32.27 0.63 -7.22
CA ILE A 169 31.47 1.62 -7.95
C ILE A 169 31.57 3.01 -7.29
N ILE A 170 31.74 3.06 -5.97
CA ILE A 170 31.62 4.28 -5.17
C ILE A 170 33.02 4.81 -4.82
N ARG A 171 33.57 5.72 -5.65
CA ARG A 171 34.82 6.43 -5.34
C ARG A 171 34.56 7.60 -4.38
N LYS A 172 35.40 7.77 -3.35
CA LYS A 172 35.35 8.95 -2.47
C LYS A 172 35.54 10.20 -3.34
N PRO A 173 34.58 11.16 -3.32
CA PRO A 173 34.78 12.39 -4.06
C PRO A 173 35.99 13.15 -3.47
N PRO A 174 36.91 13.65 -4.31
CA PRO A 174 38.16 14.27 -3.85
C PRO A 174 37.89 15.58 -3.10
N GLY A 175 38.73 15.90 -2.10
CA GLY A 175 38.68 17.19 -1.38
C GLY A 175 37.54 17.37 -0.36
N GLN A 176 36.81 16.30 -0.05
CA GLN A 176 35.64 16.32 0.84
C GLN A 176 36.00 16.18 2.32
N ASN A 177 35.37 16.99 3.19
CA ASN A 177 35.46 16.84 4.65
C ASN A 177 34.92 15.46 5.07
N ASP A 178 35.60 14.78 5.99
CA ASP A 178 35.23 13.45 6.49
C ASP A 178 33.79 13.39 7.03
N ARG A 179 33.27 14.48 7.61
CA ARG A 179 31.87 14.54 8.06
C ARG A 179 30.88 14.48 6.90
N ASP A 180 31.10 15.30 5.87
CA ASP A 180 30.23 15.32 4.69
C ASP A 180 30.36 13.97 3.94
N TYR A 181 31.55 13.37 3.91
CA TYR A 181 31.77 12.03 3.37
C TYR A 181 30.98 10.94 4.11
N ALA A 182 30.99 10.93 5.45
CA ALA A 182 30.24 9.96 6.25
C ALA A 182 28.72 10.06 5.98
N ARG A 183 28.20 11.29 5.90
CA ARG A 183 26.78 11.54 5.58
C ARG A 183 26.42 11.08 4.17
N TRP A 184 27.19 11.49 3.16
CA TRP A 184 27.00 11.04 1.78
C TRP A 184 27.05 9.51 1.66
N LYS A 185 28.05 8.88 2.30
CA LYS A 185 28.21 7.43 2.33
C LYS A 185 26.96 6.76 2.92
N ASN A 186 26.36 7.29 3.99
CA ASN A 186 25.10 6.74 4.49
C ASN A 186 23.97 6.85 3.46
N CYS A 187 23.83 8.01 2.80
CA CYS A 187 22.81 8.20 1.77
C CYS A 187 22.96 7.24 0.58
N MET A 188 24.19 6.85 0.22
CA MET A 188 24.47 5.86 -0.84
C MET A 188 23.88 4.47 -0.57
N HIS A 189 23.64 4.10 0.70
CA HIS A 189 23.06 2.79 1.07
C HIS A 189 21.53 2.78 1.04
N ARG A 190 20.89 3.90 0.69
CA ARG A 190 19.43 4.04 0.69
C ARG A 190 18.83 3.55 -0.62
N ASP A 191 17.55 3.24 -0.55
CA ASP A 191 16.80 2.70 -1.68
C ASP A 191 16.57 3.74 -2.78
N PHE A 192 16.06 4.92 -2.41
CA PHE A 192 15.65 5.98 -3.35
C PHE A 192 16.29 7.32 -3.02
N THR A 193 16.58 8.11 -4.05
CA THR A 193 17.16 9.46 -3.94
C THR A 193 16.34 10.33 -3.01
N ILE A 194 15.02 10.33 -3.14
CA ILE A 194 14.10 11.12 -2.30
C ILE A 194 14.08 10.72 -0.82
N ASN A 195 14.61 9.56 -0.46
CA ASN A 195 14.84 9.14 0.94
C ASN A 195 16.28 9.43 1.40
N GLY A 196 17.14 9.96 0.53
CA GLY A 196 18.55 10.27 0.75
C GLY A 196 18.82 11.64 1.39
N LEU A 197 17.80 12.28 1.97
CA LEU A 197 17.91 13.56 2.64
C LEU A 197 18.23 13.38 4.13
N MET A 198 19.09 14.26 4.66
CA MET A 198 19.44 14.31 6.08
C MET A 198 19.14 15.69 6.65
N PHE A 199 18.44 15.75 7.77
CA PHE A 199 18.10 16.99 8.45
C PHE A 199 18.79 17.08 9.81
N ASP A 200 19.58 18.13 10.01
CA ASP A 200 20.12 18.52 11.31
C ASP A 200 19.20 19.59 11.95
N PRO A 201 18.42 19.23 12.98
CA PRO A 201 17.48 20.15 13.61
C PRO A 201 18.16 21.24 14.45
N TYR A 202 19.45 21.09 14.79
CA TYR A 202 20.20 22.06 15.58
C TYR A 202 20.93 23.06 14.69
N ALA A 203 21.57 22.58 13.62
CA ALA A 203 22.16 23.44 12.60
C ALA A 203 21.10 24.09 11.70
N LYS A 204 19.86 23.58 11.70
CA LYS A 204 18.76 24.00 10.82
C LYS A 204 19.11 23.84 9.34
N LEU A 205 19.84 22.77 9.04
CA LEU A 205 20.33 22.45 7.70
C LEU A 205 19.80 21.10 7.21
N ILE A 206 19.42 21.08 5.93
CA ILE A 206 19.10 19.86 5.19
C ILE A 206 20.20 19.61 4.18
N TYR A 207 20.76 18.41 4.24
CA TYR A 207 21.81 17.95 3.34
C TYR A 207 21.19 17.11 2.22
N ASP A 208 21.42 17.55 0.98
CA ASP A 208 21.07 16.83 -0.24
C ASP A 208 22.35 16.51 -1.00
N TYR A 209 22.72 15.23 -0.98
CA TYR A 209 23.88 14.72 -1.68
C TYR A 209 23.53 13.91 -2.93
N MET A 210 22.23 13.71 -3.22
CA MET A 210 21.73 12.78 -4.24
C MET A 210 20.94 13.48 -5.34
N GLY A 211 20.72 14.79 -5.23
CA GLY A 211 19.75 15.50 -6.07
C GLY A 211 18.31 15.17 -5.69
N SER A 212 18.07 14.78 -4.43
CA SER A 212 16.76 14.42 -3.91
C SER A 212 15.73 15.53 -4.11
N MET A 213 16.13 16.80 -3.95
CA MET A 213 15.24 17.95 -4.13
C MET A 213 14.76 18.11 -5.57
N GLU A 214 15.61 17.75 -6.54
CA GLU A 214 15.26 17.77 -7.96
C GLU A 214 14.21 16.71 -8.26
N ASP A 215 14.39 15.50 -7.74
CA ASP A 215 13.46 14.39 -7.91
C ASP A 215 12.13 14.63 -7.18
N ILE A 216 12.15 15.25 -5.99
CA ILE A 216 10.94 15.71 -5.30
C ILE A 216 10.20 16.73 -6.18
N ARG A 217 10.89 17.75 -6.72
CA ARG A 217 10.26 18.76 -7.58
C ARG A 217 9.67 18.18 -8.86
N LYS A 218 10.36 17.20 -9.46
CA LYS A 218 9.90 16.49 -10.66
C LYS A 218 8.90 15.37 -10.38
N ALA A 219 8.55 15.15 -9.10
CA ALA A 219 7.70 14.04 -8.64
C ALA A 219 8.18 12.67 -9.17
N LYS A 220 9.48 12.40 -9.05
CA LYS A 220 10.12 11.17 -9.53
C LYS A 220 10.58 10.26 -8.39
N VAL A 221 10.33 8.96 -8.56
CA VAL A 221 11.00 7.91 -7.77
C VAL A 221 12.17 7.40 -8.61
N ARG A 222 13.39 7.62 -8.10
CA ARG A 222 14.65 7.15 -8.66
C ARG A 222 15.42 6.39 -7.57
N THR A 223 16.02 5.27 -7.93
CA THR A 223 16.93 4.54 -7.03
C THR A 223 18.24 5.30 -6.84
N VAL A 224 18.90 5.12 -5.69
CA VAL A 224 20.19 5.81 -5.44
C VAL A 224 21.29 5.30 -6.36
N ILE A 225 21.36 3.98 -6.52
CA ILE A 225 22.22 3.30 -7.49
C ILE A 225 21.38 2.86 -8.71
N PRO A 226 22.00 2.42 -9.83
CA PRO A 226 21.25 1.92 -10.98
C PRO A 226 20.19 0.89 -10.60
N ALA A 227 18.98 1.03 -11.16
CA ALA A 227 17.79 0.34 -10.66
C ALA A 227 17.90 -1.19 -10.77
N HIS A 228 18.54 -1.67 -11.85
CA HIS A 228 18.90 -3.07 -12.04
C HIS A 228 19.67 -3.64 -10.83
N ASN A 229 20.77 -2.99 -10.44
CA ASN A 229 21.61 -3.44 -9.34
C ASN A 229 20.90 -3.34 -7.99
N SER A 230 20.12 -2.26 -7.80
CA SER A 230 19.34 -2.04 -6.58
C SER A 230 18.32 -3.15 -6.34
N PHE A 231 17.58 -3.56 -7.37
CA PHE A 231 16.55 -4.59 -7.25
C PHE A 231 17.11 -6.01 -7.21
N GLN A 232 18.29 -6.23 -7.81
CA GLN A 232 19.02 -7.48 -7.66
C GLN A 232 19.53 -7.67 -6.22
N GLU A 233 20.01 -6.60 -5.57
CA GLU A 233 20.46 -6.61 -4.19
C GLU A 233 19.31 -6.86 -3.20
N ASP A 234 18.20 -6.13 -3.36
CA ASP A 234 17.00 -6.26 -2.53
C ASP A 234 15.73 -6.08 -3.37
N CYS A 235 15.08 -7.19 -3.74
CA CYS A 235 13.85 -7.14 -4.52
C CYS A 235 12.66 -6.54 -3.76
N ALA A 236 12.72 -6.40 -2.42
CA ALA A 236 11.69 -5.66 -1.67
C ALA A 236 11.66 -4.18 -2.06
N ARG A 237 12.77 -3.64 -2.60
CA ARG A 237 12.80 -2.27 -3.12
C ARG A 237 11.82 -2.06 -4.28
N ILE A 238 11.43 -3.11 -5.02
CA ILE A 238 10.38 -3.01 -6.06
C ILE A 238 9.04 -2.61 -5.42
N LEU A 239 8.61 -3.34 -4.37
CA LEU A 239 7.37 -3.05 -3.66
C LEU A 239 7.43 -1.71 -2.92
N ARG A 240 8.60 -1.36 -2.35
CA ARG A 240 8.82 -0.03 -1.75
C ARG A 240 8.70 1.09 -2.79
N ALA A 241 9.20 0.89 -4.02
CA ALA A 241 9.05 1.87 -5.10
C ALA A 241 7.58 2.11 -5.42
N VAL A 242 6.80 1.02 -5.60
CA VAL A 242 5.36 1.05 -5.83
C VAL A 242 4.64 1.80 -4.72
N ARG A 243 4.90 1.43 -3.46
CA ARG A 243 4.34 2.09 -2.28
C ARG A 243 4.62 3.59 -2.27
N ILE A 244 5.87 3.99 -2.51
CA ILE A 244 6.27 5.40 -2.49
C ILE A 244 5.61 6.17 -3.64
N ALA A 245 5.60 5.61 -4.85
CA ALA A 245 4.94 6.22 -6.00
C ALA A 245 3.44 6.41 -5.77
N ALA A 246 2.75 5.38 -5.28
CA ALA A 246 1.32 5.43 -4.97
C ALA A 246 1.02 6.48 -3.90
N ARG A 247 1.70 6.41 -2.75
CA ARG A 247 1.45 7.32 -1.63
C ARG A 247 1.75 8.79 -1.97
N LEU A 248 2.81 9.04 -2.73
CA LEU A 248 3.22 10.41 -3.07
C LEU A 248 2.58 10.96 -4.35
N GLY A 249 1.99 10.11 -5.19
CA GLY A 249 1.58 10.46 -6.55
C GLY A 249 2.77 10.65 -7.51
N PHE A 250 3.93 10.06 -7.19
CA PHE A 250 5.15 10.21 -7.98
C PHE A 250 5.18 9.19 -9.12
N ARG A 251 5.91 9.52 -10.19
CA ARG A 251 6.15 8.62 -11.32
C ARG A 251 7.54 8.02 -11.23
N PHE A 252 7.72 6.79 -11.70
CA PHE A 252 9.06 6.24 -11.87
C PHE A 252 9.85 7.03 -12.95
N THR A 253 11.18 7.07 -12.81
CA THR A 253 12.06 7.39 -13.94
C THR A 253 11.95 6.31 -15.00
N LYS A 254 12.41 6.57 -16.24
CA LYS A 254 12.39 5.57 -17.31
C LYS A 254 13.16 4.32 -16.88
N GLU A 255 14.40 4.48 -16.40
CA GLU A 255 15.23 3.38 -15.90
C GLU A 255 14.52 2.55 -14.81
N THR A 256 14.04 3.20 -13.74
CA THR A 256 13.34 2.50 -12.64
C THR A 256 12.08 1.77 -13.14
N ALA A 257 11.32 2.37 -14.07
CA ALA A 257 10.14 1.74 -14.63
C ALA A 257 10.45 0.46 -15.42
N HIS A 258 11.53 0.46 -16.22
CA HIS A 258 11.96 -0.73 -16.96
C HIS A 258 12.42 -1.81 -15.98
N SER A 259 13.31 -1.48 -15.03
CA SER A 259 13.81 -2.47 -14.07
C SER A 259 12.71 -3.03 -13.16
N VAL A 260 11.67 -2.26 -12.79
CA VAL A 260 10.52 -2.81 -12.05
C VAL A 260 9.82 -3.91 -12.85
N LYS A 261 9.67 -3.73 -14.16
CA LYS A 261 9.02 -4.72 -15.03
C LYS A 261 9.91 -5.96 -15.18
N ASP A 262 11.18 -5.77 -15.48
CA ASP A 262 12.14 -6.86 -15.74
C ASP A 262 12.35 -7.74 -14.51
N PHE A 263 12.37 -7.14 -13.31
CA PHE A 263 12.54 -7.85 -12.05
C PHE A 263 11.23 -8.18 -11.34
N SER A 264 10.06 -8.00 -11.95
CA SER A 264 8.76 -8.20 -11.31
C SER A 264 8.61 -9.58 -10.65
N SER A 265 9.02 -10.66 -11.33
CA SER A 265 8.99 -12.04 -10.81
C SER A 265 9.93 -12.27 -9.61
N SER A 266 10.95 -11.42 -9.43
CA SER A 266 11.92 -11.57 -8.35
C SER A 266 11.33 -11.36 -6.96
N ILE A 267 10.16 -10.71 -6.86
CA ILE A 267 9.46 -10.51 -5.59
C ILE A 267 9.03 -11.83 -4.97
N LEU A 268 8.86 -12.90 -5.76
CA LEU A 268 8.54 -14.25 -5.26
C LEU A 268 9.67 -14.85 -4.41
N ARG A 269 10.89 -14.29 -4.47
CA ARG A 269 12.00 -14.68 -3.58
C ARG A 269 11.88 -14.10 -2.18
N LEU A 270 10.99 -13.12 -1.97
CA LEU A 270 10.76 -12.53 -0.65
C LEU A 270 10.01 -13.52 0.23
N ASP A 271 10.35 -13.53 1.52
CA ASP A 271 9.58 -14.28 2.48
C ASP A 271 8.15 -13.72 2.61
N LYS A 272 7.19 -14.59 2.94
CA LYS A 272 5.77 -14.24 3.06
C LYS A 272 5.54 -13.09 4.06
N SER A 273 6.35 -12.99 5.11
CA SER A 273 6.21 -11.93 6.12
C SER A 273 6.61 -10.56 5.56
N ARG A 274 7.65 -10.51 4.74
CA ARG A 274 8.11 -9.31 4.05
C ARG A 274 7.12 -8.86 2.98
N LEU A 275 6.56 -9.78 2.22
CA LEU A 275 5.49 -9.51 1.26
C LEU A 275 4.26 -8.92 1.96
N LEU A 276 3.79 -9.57 3.03
CA LEU A 276 2.67 -9.09 3.82
C LEU A 276 2.93 -7.69 4.40
N MET A 277 4.14 -7.44 4.89
CA MET A 277 4.50 -6.14 5.44
C MET A 277 4.40 -5.03 4.37
N GLU A 278 4.95 -5.24 3.17
CA GLU A 278 4.86 -4.25 2.08
C GLU A 278 3.42 -4.07 1.58
N MET A 279 2.66 -5.16 1.46
CA MET A 279 1.23 -5.10 1.13
C MET A 279 0.43 -4.34 2.19
N ASN A 280 0.72 -4.57 3.47
CA ASN A 280 0.06 -3.85 4.55
C ASN A 280 0.38 -2.35 4.49
N TYR A 281 1.63 -1.97 4.22
CA TYR A 281 1.97 -0.56 4.04
C TYR A 281 1.27 0.10 2.85
N MET A 282 1.00 -0.66 1.80
CA MET A 282 0.27 -0.17 0.63
C MET A 282 -1.23 0.00 0.92
N LEU A 283 -1.85 -0.99 1.57
CA LEU A 283 -3.31 -1.07 1.69
C LEU A 283 -3.87 -0.49 3.00
N ALA A 284 -3.05 -0.29 4.03
CA ALA A 284 -3.51 0.09 5.36
C ALA A 284 -3.13 1.52 5.79
N PHE A 285 -2.46 2.31 4.93
CA PHE A 285 -1.89 3.62 5.30
C PHE A 285 -2.42 4.79 4.44
N GLY A 286 -3.56 4.62 3.78
CA GLY A 286 -4.25 5.68 3.04
C GLY A 286 -3.75 5.90 1.61
N SER A 287 -3.28 4.85 0.95
CA SER A 287 -2.91 4.89 -0.48
C SER A 287 -3.22 3.59 -1.22
N ALA A 288 -4.20 2.82 -0.73
CA ALA A 288 -4.54 1.49 -1.19
C ALA A 288 -5.00 1.48 -2.66
N GLU A 289 -5.88 2.40 -3.03
CA GLU A 289 -6.42 2.50 -4.39
C GLU A 289 -5.30 2.80 -5.39
N ALA A 290 -4.48 3.80 -5.07
CA ALA A 290 -3.34 4.18 -5.88
C ALA A 290 -2.30 3.05 -5.97
N SER A 291 -2.08 2.32 -4.87
CA SER A 291 -1.19 1.16 -4.84
C SER A 291 -1.68 0.04 -5.76
N LEU A 292 -2.97 -0.30 -5.74
CA LEU A 292 -3.55 -1.31 -6.63
C LEU A 292 -3.37 -0.91 -8.10
N ARG A 293 -3.55 0.37 -8.45
CA ARG A 293 -3.30 0.86 -9.81
C ARG A 293 -1.85 0.73 -10.24
N VAL A 294 -0.90 1.06 -9.36
CA VAL A 294 0.53 0.97 -9.69
C VAL A 294 0.96 -0.50 -9.79
N LEU A 295 0.49 -1.37 -8.89
CA LEU A 295 0.70 -2.82 -8.99
C LEU A 295 0.18 -3.36 -10.32
N TRP A 296 -1.06 -2.99 -10.68
CA TRP A 296 -1.66 -3.36 -11.95
C TRP A 296 -0.84 -2.85 -13.13
N LYS A 297 -0.45 -1.58 -13.13
CA LYS A 297 0.31 -0.97 -14.24
C LYS A 297 1.61 -1.72 -14.58
N PHE A 298 2.27 -2.29 -13.57
CA PHE A 298 3.58 -2.93 -13.70
C PHE A 298 3.56 -4.46 -13.68
N GLY A 299 2.39 -5.09 -13.68
CA GLY A 299 2.31 -6.56 -13.72
C GLY A 299 2.51 -7.26 -12.38
N LEU A 300 2.51 -6.50 -11.28
CA LEU A 300 2.78 -7.03 -9.94
C LEU A 300 1.50 -7.51 -9.25
N LEU A 301 0.33 -7.04 -9.69
CA LEU A 301 -0.94 -7.44 -9.10
C LEU A 301 -1.25 -8.92 -9.41
N GLU A 302 -0.86 -9.41 -10.59
CA GLU A 302 -1.03 -10.82 -10.98
C GLU A 302 -0.20 -11.79 -10.15
N ILE A 303 0.87 -11.29 -9.52
CA ILE A 303 1.72 -12.09 -8.65
C ILE A 303 1.17 -12.04 -7.22
N LEU A 304 0.81 -10.83 -6.75
CA LEU A 304 0.47 -10.62 -5.34
C LEU A 304 -1.00 -10.88 -5.03
N LEU A 305 -1.93 -10.53 -5.93
CA LEU A 305 -3.37 -10.67 -5.73
C LEU A 305 -4.02 -11.24 -7.01
N PRO A 306 -3.75 -12.51 -7.37
CA PRO A 306 -4.14 -13.07 -8.66
C PRO A 306 -5.66 -13.07 -8.91
N LEU A 307 -6.46 -13.32 -7.87
CA LEU A 307 -7.93 -13.29 -7.97
C LEU A 307 -8.46 -11.89 -8.31
N GLN A 308 -7.89 -10.84 -7.72
CA GLN A 308 -8.25 -9.45 -8.03
C GLN A 308 -7.72 -9.00 -9.39
N ALA A 309 -6.54 -9.49 -9.79
CA ALA A 309 -6.04 -9.29 -11.14
C ALA A 309 -6.94 -9.94 -12.19
N ALA A 310 -7.43 -11.17 -11.94
CA ALA A 310 -8.36 -11.86 -12.82
C ALA A 310 -9.67 -11.07 -13.01
N TYR A 311 -10.17 -10.44 -11.93
CA TYR A 311 -11.29 -9.50 -11.98
C TYR A 311 -11.01 -8.27 -12.85
N PHE A 312 -9.83 -7.63 -12.72
CA PHE A 312 -9.49 -6.50 -13.60
C PHE A 312 -9.51 -6.91 -15.07
N VAL A 313 -9.01 -8.10 -15.39
CA VAL A 313 -9.02 -8.53 -16.79
C VAL A 313 -10.42 -8.92 -17.27
N SER A 314 -11.26 -9.55 -16.43
CA SER A 314 -12.64 -9.89 -16.82
C SER A 314 -13.50 -8.65 -17.09
N GLN A 315 -13.21 -7.54 -16.42
CA GLN A 315 -13.83 -6.23 -16.65
C GLN A 315 -13.20 -5.44 -17.82
N GLY A 316 -12.22 -6.02 -18.53
CA GLY A 316 -11.48 -5.32 -19.59
C GLY A 316 -10.71 -4.10 -19.09
N PHE A 317 -10.27 -4.11 -17.83
CA PHE A 317 -9.60 -2.99 -17.18
C PHE A 317 -8.13 -2.91 -17.59
N LEU A 318 -7.80 -1.94 -18.45
CA LEU A 318 -6.45 -1.82 -19.02
C LEU A 318 -5.41 -1.35 -17.97
N ARG A 319 -4.14 -1.66 -18.18
CA ARG A 319 -3.02 -1.34 -17.26
C ARG A 319 -2.86 0.14 -16.90
N ARG A 320 -3.31 1.03 -17.78
CA ARG A 320 -3.24 2.48 -17.63
C ARG A 320 -4.63 3.12 -17.57
N ASP A 321 -5.65 2.33 -17.30
CA ASP A 321 -7.02 2.80 -17.23
C ASP A 321 -7.19 3.80 -16.08
N LYS A 322 -7.96 4.85 -16.35
CA LYS A 322 -8.32 5.90 -15.40
C LYS A 322 -9.73 5.69 -14.84
N ARG A 323 -10.53 4.80 -15.41
CA ARG A 323 -11.84 4.43 -14.90
C ARG A 323 -11.72 3.88 -13.47
N SER A 324 -12.83 3.92 -12.73
CA SER A 324 -12.97 3.22 -11.46
C SER A 324 -13.81 1.96 -11.66
N ASN A 325 -13.73 1.06 -10.69
CA ASN A 325 -14.57 -0.13 -10.54
C ASN A 325 -14.90 -0.30 -9.05
N MET A 326 -15.68 -1.31 -8.67
CA MET A 326 -16.11 -1.46 -7.29
C MET A 326 -14.92 -1.66 -6.34
N LEU A 327 -13.95 -2.52 -6.69
CA LEU A 327 -12.74 -2.76 -5.91
C LEU A 327 -11.97 -1.45 -5.61
N LEU A 328 -11.67 -0.68 -6.66
CA LEU A 328 -10.94 0.57 -6.52
C LEU A 328 -11.73 1.60 -5.73
N THR A 329 -13.07 1.61 -5.84
CA THR A 329 -13.93 2.51 -5.08
C THR A 329 -13.98 2.16 -3.59
N LEU A 330 -14.04 0.87 -3.23
CA LEU A 330 -13.93 0.39 -1.85
C LEU A 330 -12.61 0.88 -1.22
N PHE A 331 -11.50 0.69 -1.94
CA PHE A 331 -10.19 1.12 -1.46
C PHE A 331 -10.02 2.65 -1.46
N SER A 332 -10.66 3.37 -2.38
CA SER A 332 -10.70 4.84 -2.34
C SER A 332 -11.43 5.35 -1.10
N ASN A 333 -12.54 4.71 -0.73
CA ASN A 333 -13.28 5.04 0.50
C ASN A 333 -12.50 4.65 1.75
N LEU A 334 -11.76 3.53 1.74
CA LEU A 334 -10.81 3.21 2.80
C LEU A 334 -9.75 4.31 2.95
N ASP A 335 -9.17 4.77 1.85
CA ASP A 335 -8.10 5.77 1.85
C ASP A 335 -8.54 7.12 2.44
N LYS A 336 -9.82 7.51 2.28
CA LYS A 336 -10.39 8.72 2.90
C LYS A 336 -10.40 8.67 4.44
N LEU A 337 -10.38 7.46 5.03
CA LEU A 337 -10.46 7.27 6.48
C LEU A 337 -9.08 7.16 7.14
N LEU A 338 -8.05 6.82 6.37
CA LEU A 338 -6.73 6.46 6.88
C LEU A 338 -5.69 7.53 6.56
N ALA A 339 -4.57 7.46 7.27
CA ALA A 339 -3.39 8.28 7.00
C ALA A 339 -2.13 7.52 7.46
N PRO A 340 -0.92 7.98 7.08
CA PRO A 340 0.32 7.31 7.50
C PRO A 340 0.48 7.12 9.02
N ASN A 341 -0.03 8.07 9.81
CA ASN A 341 -0.04 8.04 11.27
C ASN A 341 -1.33 7.46 11.88
N ARG A 342 -2.29 7.05 11.03
CA ARG A 342 -3.60 6.51 11.41
C ARG A 342 -3.93 5.29 10.54
N PRO A 343 -3.15 4.19 10.65
CA PRO A 343 -3.34 3.03 9.81
C PRO A 343 -4.49 2.14 10.30
N CYS A 344 -4.86 1.15 9.49
CA CYS A 344 -5.73 0.05 9.92
C CYS A 344 -5.00 -1.29 10.06
N HIS A 345 -5.62 -2.24 10.75
CA HIS A 345 -5.13 -3.61 10.80
C HIS A 345 -5.41 -4.35 9.49
N SER A 346 -4.55 -5.33 9.15
CA SER A 346 -4.64 -6.06 7.89
C SER A 346 -5.94 -6.81 7.64
N SER A 347 -6.61 -7.22 8.72
CA SER A 347 -7.93 -7.85 8.65
C SER A 347 -8.99 -6.98 7.97
N LEU A 348 -8.86 -5.64 8.01
CA LEU A 348 -9.84 -4.77 7.34
C LEU A 348 -9.73 -4.90 5.82
N TRP A 349 -8.54 -4.68 5.25
CA TRP A 349 -8.38 -4.76 3.80
C TRP A 349 -8.50 -6.18 3.27
N VAL A 350 -8.08 -7.21 4.01
CA VAL A 350 -8.35 -8.61 3.63
C VAL A 350 -9.85 -8.90 3.64
N GLY A 351 -10.59 -8.39 4.61
CA GLY A 351 -12.05 -8.51 4.65
C GLY A 351 -12.73 -7.82 3.47
N ILE A 352 -12.24 -6.65 3.06
CA ILE A 352 -12.72 -5.94 1.86
C ILE A 352 -12.47 -6.78 0.58
N LEU A 353 -11.28 -7.38 0.46
CA LEU A 353 -10.95 -8.24 -0.68
C LEU A 353 -11.86 -9.46 -0.77
N ALA A 354 -12.10 -10.14 0.37
CA ALA A 354 -12.99 -11.30 0.43
C ALA A 354 -14.45 -10.93 0.13
N PHE A 355 -14.93 -9.82 0.69
CA PHE A 355 -16.26 -9.29 0.40
C PHE A 355 -16.45 -8.95 -1.07
N HIS A 356 -15.51 -8.22 -1.67
CA HIS A 356 -15.55 -7.90 -3.09
C HIS A 356 -15.56 -9.16 -3.96
N LEU A 357 -14.71 -10.15 -3.65
CA LEU A 357 -14.69 -11.41 -4.42
C LEU A 357 -16.01 -12.17 -4.32
N ALA A 358 -16.68 -12.18 -3.18
CA ALA A 358 -18.00 -12.79 -3.04
C ALA A 358 -19.03 -12.14 -3.98
N LEU A 359 -19.01 -10.81 -4.11
CA LEU A 359 -19.91 -10.10 -5.02
C LEU A 359 -19.54 -10.25 -6.50
N VAL A 360 -18.26 -10.48 -6.80
CA VAL A 360 -17.81 -10.78 -8.17
C VAL A 360 -18.27 -12.17 -8.60
N ASP A 361 -18.24 -13.13 -7.68
CA ASP A 361 -18.68 -14.52 -7.94
C ASP A 361 -20.20 -14.59 -8.05
N GLU A 362 -20.91 -14.01 -7.08
CA GLU A 362 -22.37 -13.92 -7.08
C GLU A 362 -22.81 -12.47 -6.79
N PRO A 363 -23.14 -11.69 -7.84
CA PRO A 363 -23.68 -10.35 -7.70
C PRO A 363 -24.94 -10.32 -6.83
N GLN A 364 -25.07 -9.30 -5.99
CA GLN A 364 -26.12 -9.24 -4.96
C GLN A 364 -27.04 -8.04 -5.13
N ASP A 365 -28.24 -8.16 -4.58
CA ASP A 365 -29.15 -7.03 -4.45
C ASP A 365 -28.56 -5.95 -3.51
N PRO A 366 -28.63 -4.65 -3.86
CA PRO A 366 -28.15 -3.58 -3.00
C PRO A 366 -28.72 -3.61 -1.57
N LEU A 367 -30.00 -4.00 -1.40
CA LEU A 367 -30.66 -4.13 -0.10
C LEU A 367 -30.07 -5.29 0.73
N VAL A 368 -29.72 -6.42 0.09
CA VAL A 368 -29.01 -7.53 0.75
C VAL A 368 -27.65 -7.05 1.22
N VAL A 369 -26.91 -6.35 0.36
CA VAL A 369 -25.59 -5.79 0.71
C VAL A 369 -25.72 -4.78 1.86
N ALA A 370 -26.72 -3.90 1.83
CA ALA A 370 -26.99 -2.94 2.90
C ALA A 370 -27.29 -3.63 4.23
N THR A 371 -28.19 -4.62 4.21
CA THR A 371 -28.62 -5.38 5.39
C THR A 371 -27.46 -6.18 5.97
N PHE A 372 -26.69 -6.87 5.13
CA PHE A 372 -25.47 -7.57 5.54
C PHE A 372 -24.48 -6.61 6.21
N THR A 373 -24.25 -5.44 5.60
CA THR A 373 -23.32 -4.42 6.09
C THR A 373 -23.75 -3.86 7.45
N LEU A 374 -25.04 -3.58 7.61
CA LEU A 374 -25.63 -3.12 8.87
C LEU A 374 -25.61 -4.22 9.95
N ALA A 375 -25.82 -5.48 9.57
CA ALA A 375 -25.69 -6.62 10.48
C ALA A 375 -24.23 -6.79 10.96
N VAL A 376 -23.24 -6.62 10.07
CA VAL A 376 -21.83 -6.58 10.45
C VAL A 376 -21.57 -5.41 11.40
N HIS A 377 -22.11 -4.24 11.13
CA HIS A 377 -21.95 -3.06 11.99
C HIS A 377 -22.53 -3.24 13.39
N ASN A 378 -23.78 -3.72 13.49
CA ASN A 378 -24.53 -3.79 14.73
C ASN A 378 -24.24 -5.07 15.54
N GLY A 379 -23.40 -5.97 15.03
CA GLY A 379 -23.00 -7.19 15.74
C GLY A 379 -23.95 -8.37 15.51
N GLY A 380 -24.71 -8.39 14.43
CA GLY A 380 -25.52 -9.54 14.00
C GLY A 380 -27.01 -9.40 14.26
N HIS A 381 -27.51 -8.19 14.53
CA HIS A 381 -28.94 -7.94 14.70
C HIS A 381 -29.63 -7.78 13.35
N LEU A 382 -30.06 -8.90 12.78
CA LEU A 382 -30.71 -8.93 11.47
C LEU A 382 -32.02 -8.12 11.45
N ALA A 383 -32.89 -8.27 12.45
CA ALA A 383 -34.15 -7.51 12.50
C ALA A 383 -33.93 -5.98 12.52
N GLU A 384 -32.96 -5.51 13.30
CA GLU A 384 -32.58 -4.10 13.34
C GLU A 384 -31.92 -3.66 12.03
N ALA A 385 -31.06 -4.50 11.45
CA ALA A 385 -30.40 -4.23 10.17
C ALA A 385 -31.40 -4.10 9.03
N ILE A 386 -32.40 -4.98 8.94
CA ILE A 386 -33.48 -4.94 7.93
C ILE A 386 -34.30 -3.67 8.09
N SER A 387 -34.69 -3.35 9.34
CA SER A 387 -35.43 -2.14 9.63
C SER A 387 -34.67 -0.92 9.12
N LEU A 388 -33.39 -0.78 9.46
CA LEU A 388 -32.56 0.33 8.99
C LEU A 388 -32.35 0.33 7.48
N ALA A 389 -32.11 -0.84 6.87
CA ALA A 389 -31.86 -0.97 5.44
C ALA A 389 -33.06 -0.54 4.59
N ARG A 390 -34.28 -0.83 5.04
CA ARG A 390 -35.52 -0.42 4.36
C ARG A 390 -35.79 1.08 4.41
N HIS A 391 -35.15 1.82 5.32
CA HIS A 391 -35.27 3.28 5.42
C HIS A 391 -34.15 4.00 4.64
N ILE A 392 -33.38 3.29 3.82
CA ILE A 392 -32.38 3.91 2.95
C ILE A 392 -33.08 4.51 1.73
N ASP A 393 -33.28 5.82 1.74
CA ASP A 393 -33.86 6.56 0.60
C ASP A 393 -32.82 6.93 -0.47
N GLN A 394 -31.55 6.69 -0.17
CA GLN A 394 -30.44 7.06 -1.03
C GLN A 394 -30.33 6.11 -2.24
N PRO A 395 -30.11 6.63 -3.47
CA PRO A 395 -29.91 5.77 -4.64
C PRO A 395 -28.60 4.98 -4.50
N HIS A 396 -28.65 3.71 -4.89
CA HIS A 396 -27.46 2.88 -4.98
C HIS A 396 -26.67 3.20 -6.26
N ASN A 397 -25.39 2.83 -6.27
CA ASN A 397 -24.52 3.01 -7.43
C ASN A 397 -24.73 1.90 -8.46
N SER A 398 -25.54 2.16 -9.48
CA SER A 398 -25.87 1.21 -10.56
C SER A 398 -24.76 0.99 -11.59
N ILE A 399 -23.58 1.60 -11.42
CA ILE A 399 -22.45 1.43 -12.36
C ILE A 399 -21.74 0.09 -12.14
N PHE A 400 -21.90 -0.52 -10.96
CA PHE A 400 -21.15 -1.70 -10.55
C PHE A 400 -21.89 -2.99 -10.96
N PRO A 401 -21.28 -3.86 -11.81
CA PRO A 401 -21.89 -5.13 -12.20
C PRO A 401 -22.05 -6.13 -11.05
N GLU A 402 -21.36 -5.89 -9.93
CA GLU A 402 -21.46 -6.66 -8.69
C GLU A 402 -22.79 -6.40 -7.94
N LEU A 403 -23.53 -5.36 -8.33
CA LEU A 403 -24.83 -5.00 -7.77
C LEU A 403 -25.93 -5.30 -8.79
N LEU A 404 -26.91 -6.11 -8.39
CA LEU A 404 -28.07 -6.44 -9.20
C LEU A 404 -29.09 -5.31 -9.23
N GLU A 405 -30.00 -5.38 -10.18
CA GLU A 405 -31.22 -4.55 -10.16
C GLU A 405 -32.06 -4.88 -8.91
N PRO A 406 -32.53 -3.86 -8.17
CA PRO A 406 -33.27 -4.07 -6.93
C PRO A 406 -34.54 -4.92 -7.12
N LYS A 407 -34.67 -5.96 -6.29
CA LYS A 407 -35.83 -6.84 -6.20
C LYS A 407 -36.74 -6.40 -5.05
N LYS A 408 -38.01 -6.77 -5.14
CA LYS A 408 -38.95 -6.69 -4.01
C LYS A 408 -38.88 -7.98 -3.22
N PHE A 409 -38.62 -7.86 -1.92
CA PHE A 409 -38.67 -8.97 -0.98
C PHE A 409 -40.05 -9.04 -0.34
N ASP A 410 -40.78 -10.13 -0.59
CA ASP A 410 -42.14 -10.32 -0.05
C ASP A 410 -42.14 -10.60 1.46
N THR A 411 -41.04 -11.14 1.99
CA THR A 411 -40.89 -11.47 3.42
C THR A 411 -39.50 -11.11 3.94
N ASP A 412 -39.42 -10.80 5.24
CA ASP A 412 -38.14 -10.58 5.93
C ASP A 412 -37.27 -11.85 5.93
N THR A 413 -37.90 -13.03 5.97
CA THR A 413 -37.20 -14.32 5.93
C THR A 413 -36.40 -14.51 4.64
N ALA A 414 -36.99 -14.20 3.49
CA ALA A 414 -36.29 -14.30 2.20
C ALA A 414 -35.05 -13.39 2.14
N LEU A 415 -35.16 -12.16 2.68
CA LEU A 415 -34.02 -11.25 2.79
C LEU A 415 -32.96 -11.76 3.78
N ILE A 416 -33.38 -12.36 4.89
CA ILE A 416 -32.46 -12.97 5.86
C ILE A 416 -31.66 -14.11 5.21
N ASP A 417 -32.32 -14.98 4.45
CA ASP A 417 -31.67 -16.11 3.79
C ASP A 417 -30.60 -15.61 2.80
N GLU A 418 -30.90 -14.64 1.94
CA GLU A 418 -29.91 -14.05 1.03
C GLU A 418 -28.74 -13.37 1.79
N VAL A 419 -28.99 -12.73 2.94
CA VAL A 419 -27.94 -12.13 3.79
C VAL A 419 -27.05 -13.20 4.43
N LEU A 420 -27.61 -14.32 4.85
CA LEU A 420 -26.87 -15.46 5.42
C LEU A 420 -26.05 -16.18 4.35
N ASP A 421 -26.58 -16.28 3.13
CA ASP A 421 -25.89 -16.82 1.97
C ASP A 421 -24.70 -15.92 1.59
N LEU A 422 -24.89 -14.60 1.54
CA LEU A 422 -23.79 -13.65 1.34
C LEU A 422 -22.70 -13.80 2.41
N ALA A 423 -23.05 -13.98 3.69
CA ALA A 423 -22.06 -14.24 4.73
C ALA A 423 -21.25 -15.53 4.47
N SER A 424 -21.90 -16.56 3.94
CA SER A 424 -21.27 -17.82 3.57
C SER A 424 -20.34 -17.65 2.35
N LEU A 425 -20.77 -16.90 1.33
CA LEU A 425 -19.96 -16.56 0.16
C LEU A 425 -18.71 -15.77 0.53
N VAL A 426 -18.81 -14.79 1.42
CA VAL A 426 -17.63 -14.04 1.91
C VAL A 426 -16.62 -14.96 2.60
N LYS A 427 -17.10 -15.95 3.37
CA LYS A 427 -16.24 -16.94 4.03
C LYS A 427 -15.61 -17.91 3.01
N ALA A 428 -16.35 -18.31 1.98
CA ALA A 428 -15.83 -19.11 0.88
C ALA A 428 -14.74 -18.34 0.11
N ALA A 429 -14.99 -17.09 -0.25
CA ALA A 429 -14.04 -16.20 -0.92
C ALA A 429 -12.76 -16.00 -0.10
N LEU A 430 -12.87 -15.79 1.20
CA LEU A 430 -11.71 -15.73 2.10
C LEU A 430 -10.89 -17.03 2.06
N SER A 431 -11.56 -18.19 1.97
CA SER A 431 -10.89 -19.49 1.93
C SER A 431 -10.19 -19.72 0.59
N MET A 432 -10.81 -19.30 -0.53
CA MET A 432 -10.18 -19.30 -1.86
C MET A 432 -8.91 -18.45 -1.91
N MET A 433 -8.91 -17.28 -1.26
CA MET A 433 -7.72 -16.41 -1.18
C MET A 433 -6.55 -17.04 -0.39
N THR A 434 -6.81 -18.10 0.37
CA THR A 434 -5.82 -18.84 1.15
C THR A 434 -5.51 -20.23 0.59
N ASP A 435 -6.11 -20.60 -0.54
CA ASP A 435 -5.92 -21.89 -1.20
C ASP A 435 -4.95 -21.74 -2.38
N GLU A 436 -3.82 -22.44 -2.29
CA GLU A 436 -2.73 -22.38 -3.27
C GLU A 436 -3.17 -22.84 -4.66
N TYR A 437 -4.01 -23.89 -4.74
CA TYR A 437 -4.51 -24.41 -5.99
C TYR A 437 -5.43 -23.39 -6.67
N ILE A 438 -6.40 -22.84 -5.94
CA ILE A 438 -7.32 -21.83 -6.49
C ILE A 438 -6.57 -20.58 -6.94
N VAL A 439 -5.63 -20.09 -6.13
CA VAL A 439 -4.79 -18.93 -6.50
C VAL A 439 -3.99 -19.21 -7.77
N SER A 440 -3.41 -20.40 -7.91
CA SER A 440 -2.67 -20.79 -9.12
C SER A 440 -3.54 -20.82 -10.39
N GLN A 441 -4.82 -21.19 -10.25
CA GLN A 441 -5.76 -21.28 -11.38
C GLN A 441 -6.35 -19.92 -11.78
N ALA A 442 -6.32 -18.92 -10.90
CA ALA A 442 -6.93 -17.61 -11.12
C ALA A 442 -6.47 -16.95 -12.43
N MET A 443 -5.21 -17.18 -12.82
CA MET A 443 -4.62 -16.62 -14.04
C MET A 443 -4.59 -17.56 -15.24
N ALA A 444 -5.17 -18.77 -15.16
CA ALA A 444 -5.10 -19.79 -16.22
C ALA A 444 -5.67 -19.33 -17.58
N LYS A 445 -6.62 -18.38 -17.57
CA LYS A 445 -7.24 -17.80 -18.78
C LYS A 445 -6.40 -16.66 -19.41
N TYR A 446 -5.26 -16.31 -18.82
CA TYR A 446 -4.41 -15.20 -19.24
C TYR A 446 -3.00 -15.68 -19.57
N PRO A 447 -2.73 -16.06 -20.84
CA PRO A 447 -1.47 -16.71 -21.23
C PRO A 447 -0.20 -15.88 -20.98
N GLN A 448 -0.35 -14.55 -20.89
CA GLN A 448 0.75 -13.61 -20.67
C GLN A 448 0.97 -13.28 -19.18
N ALA A 449 0.11 -13.78 -18.29
CA ALA A 449 0.24 -13.55 -16.87
C ALA A 449 1.31 -14.48 -16.28
N PRO A 450 2.12 -14.00 -15.32
CA PRO A 450 3.01 -14.88 -14.58
C PRO A 450 2.18 -15.92 -13.82
N PHE A 451 2.65 -17.16 -13.80
CA PHE A 451 2.11 -18.16 -12.89
C PHE A 451 2.47 -17.76 -11.46
N SER A 452 1.47 -17.73 -10.56
CA SER A 452 1.70 -17.51 -9.15
C SER A 452 0.69 -18.30 -8.32
N ASP A 453 1.22 -19.07 -7.40
CA ASP A 453 0.53 -19.82 -6.35
C ASP A 453 0.67 -19.12 -4.98
N LEU A 454 1.05 -17.83 -4.99
CA LEU A 454 1.44 -17.12 -3.80
C LEU A 454 0.27 -16.88 -2.84
N VAL A 455 0.24 -17.67 -1.76
CA VAL A 455 -0.59 -17.41 -0.58
C VAL A 455 0.27 -16.84 0.55
N PHE A 456 0.04 -15.58 0.90
CA PHE A 456 0.79 -14.87 1.95
C PHE A 456 -0.07 -14.39 3.13
N ILE A 457 -1.38 -14.62 3.11
CA ILE A 457 -2.29 -14.27 4.21
C ILE A 457 -2.07 -15.25 5.38
N PRO A 458 -1.63 -14.79 6.56
CA PRO A 458 -1.41 -15.68 7.70
C PRO A 458 -2.73 -16.18 8.28
N LEU A 459 -2.72 -17.38 8.87
CA LEU A 459 -3.88 -17.97 9.55
C LEU A 459 -4.48 -17.03 10.61
N GLN A 460 -3.67 -16.28 11.35
CA GLN A 460 -4.17 -15.33 12.35
C GLN A 460 -5.01 -14.21 11.73
N VAL A 461 -4.64 -13.74 10.53
CA VAL A 461 -5.41 -12.73 9.79
C VAL A 461 -6.68 -13.37 9.25
N TYR A 462 -6.59 -14.56 8.66
CA TYR A 462 -7.75 -15.35 8.22
C TYR A 462 -8.78 -15.51 9.34
N LEU A 463 -8.37 -15.96 10.53
CA LEU A 463 -9.26 -16.16 11.67
C LEU A 463 -9.90 -14.84 12.16
N LYS A 464 -9.14 -13.73 12.15
CA LYS A 464 -9.68 -12.40 12.47
C LYS A 464 -10.73 -11.95 11.46
N VAL A 465 -10.50 -12.19 10.18
CA VAL A 465 -11.46 -11.84 9.11
C VAL A 465 -12.69 -12.74 9.17
N SER A 466 -12.53 -14.04 9.42
CA SER A 466 -13.66 -14.95 9.62
C SER A 466 -14.54 -14.50 10.78
N LYS A 467 -13.93 -14.14 11.92
CA LYS A 467 -14.63 -13.54 13.08
C LYS A 467 -15.30 -12.20 12.74
N LEU A 468 -14.83 -11.46 11.74
CA LEU A 468 -15.45 -10.20 11.32
C LEU A 468 -16.90 -10.43 10.89
N PHE A 469 -17.13 -11.48 10.11
CA PHE A 469 -18.42 -11.78 9.47
C PHE A 469 -19.26 -12.81 10.22
N GLU A 470 -18.66 -13.58 11.15
CA GLU A 470 -19.37 -14.60 11.94
C GLU A 470 -20.57 -14.05 12.74
N CYS A 471 -20.60 -12.76 13.06
CA CYS A 471 -21.76 -12.16 13.73
C CYS A 471 -23.05 -12.25 12.93
N VAL A 472 -22.98 -12.26 11.60
CA VAL A 472 -24.18 -12.35 10.75
C VAL A 472 -24.86 -13.71 10.90
N GLN A 473 -24.07 -14.79 11.06
CA GLN A 473 -24.57 -16.15 11.23
C GLN A 473 -24.90 -16.51 12.69
N GLY A 474 -24.17 -15.93 13.66
CA GLY A 474 -24.28 -16.31 15.08
C GLY A 474 -25.01 -15.32 16.00
N GLY A 475 -25.34 -14.12 15.52
CA GLY A 475 -26.10 -13.11 16.26
C GLY A 475 -25.49 -12.66 17.59
N LYS A 476 -26.33 -12.04 18.45
CA LYS A 476 -25.98 -11.58 19.81
C LYS A 476 -25.64 -12.72 20.76
N GLU A 477 -26.12 -13.92 20.48
CA GLU A 477 -25.97 -15.11 21.33
C GLU A 477 -24.51 -15.55 21.47
N LYS A 478 -23.67 -15.22 20.47
CA LYS A 478 -22.20 -15.38 20.53
C LYS A 478 -21.45 -14.20 21.19
N GLY A 479 -22.16 -13.25 21.81
CA GLY A 479 -21.56 -12.15 22.58
C GLY A 479 -21.04 -10.97 21.75
N PHE A 480 -21.47 -10.83 20.49
CA PHE A 480 -21.08 -9.69 19.66
C PHE A 480 -21.86 -8.43 20.06
N VAL A 481 -21.16 -7.31 20.21
CA VAL A 481 -21.72 -6.03 20.67
C VAL A 481 -21.35 -4.92 19.68
N PRO A 482 -22.29 -4.03 19.31
CA PRO A 482 -22.01 -2.89 18.45
C PRO A 482 -21.01 -1.92 19.08
N LYS A 483 -20.36 -1.13 18.23
CA LYS A 483 -19.55 0.01 18.68
C LYS A 483 -20.45 1.10 19.27
N ARG A 484 -20.02 1.70 20.38
CA ARG A 484 -20.66 2.91 20.93
C ARG A 484 -19.98 4.16 20.36
N GLY A 485 -20.77 5.08 19.81
CA GLY A 485 -20.28 6.36 19.28
C GLY A 485 -19.81 6.31 17.81
N LYS A 486 -19.78 7.49 17.18
CA LYS A 486 -19.50 7.65 15.74
C LYS A 486 -18.02 7.90 15.41
N THR A 487 -17.20 8.29 16.39
CA THR A 487 -15.80 8.68 16.17
C THR A 487 -14.88 7.47 16.06
N LEU A 488 -13.97 7.44 15.08
CA LEU A 488 -13.03 6.34 14.90
C LEU A 488 -11.97 6.30 16.00
N ASN A 489 -11.76 5.13 16.61
CA ASN A 489 -10.62 4.88 17.50
C ASN A 489 -9.48 4.24 16.67
N TYR A 490 -8.56 5.08 16.21
CA TYR A 490 -7.46 4.64 15.34
C TYR A 490 -6.48 3.67 15.99
N GLU A 491 -6.30 3.74 17.31
CA GLU A 491 -5.45 2.78 18.04
C GLU A 491 -6.08 1.39 18.01
N SER A 492 -7.37 1.30 18.37
CA SER A 492 -8.12 0.05 18.28
C SER A 492 -8.20 -0.46 16.84
N LEU A 493 -8.33 0.43 15.84
CA LEU A 493 -8.37 0.04 14.43
C LEU A 493 -7.04 -0.56 13.96
N ALA A 494 -5.91 0.05 14.34
CA ALA A 494 -4.56 -0.42 14.03
C ALA A 494 -4.24 -1.78 14.68
N GLN A 495 -4.76 -2.03 15.89
CA GLN A 495 -4.61 -3.31 16.61
C GLN A 495 -5.59 -4.40 16.11
N GLY A 496 -6.54 -4.03 15.24
CA GLY A 496 -7.54 -4.96 14.71
C GLY A 496 -8.61 -5.31 15.73
N GLY A 497 -9.00 -4.35 16.56
CA GLY A 497 -10.14 -4.44 17.47
C GLY A 497 -11.43 -4.64 16.69
N LEU A 498 -12.11 -5.75 16.96
CA LEU A 498 -13.19 -6.27 16.11
C LEU A 498 -14.33 -5.26 15.89
N ARG A 499 -14.75 -4.55 16.94
CA ARG A 499 -15.83 -3.55 16.86
C ARG A 499 -15.47 -2.41 15.92
N GLU A 500 -14.23 -1.95 15.99
CA GLU A 500 -13.75 -0.82 15.18
C GLU A 500 -13.57 -1.22 13.73
N VAL A 501 -13.04 -2.43 13.49
CA VAL A 501 -12.90 -2.98 12.13
C VAL A 501 -14.26 -3.18 11.49
N ARG A 502 -15.26 -3.75 12.19
CA ARG A 502 -16.63 -3.91 11.67
C ARG A 502 -17.28 -2.59 11.31
N HIS A 503 -17.18 -1.61 12.21
CA HIS A 503 -17.73 -0.28 11.98
C HIS A 503 -17.07 0.40 10.77
N THR A 504 -15.74 0.31 10.66
CA THR A 504 -14.99 0.91 9.54
C THR A 504 -15.31 0.21 8.22
N PHE A 505 -15.35 -1.13 8.21
CA PHE A 505 -15.78 -1.93 7.07
C PHE A 505 -17.17 -1.52 6.59
N ALA A 506 -18.13 -1.42 7.53
CA ALA A 506 -19.50 -1.10 7.20
C ALA A 506 -19.64 0.28 6.55
N ARG A 507 -18.93 1.26 7.09
CA ARG A 507 -18.89 2.62 6.51
C ARG A 507 -18.33 2.62 5.10
N ILE A 508 -17.25 1.88 4.84
CA ILE A 508 -16.62 1.81 3.51
C ILE A 508 -17.56 1.20 2.48
N VAL A 509 -18.19 0.07 2.82
CA VAL A 509 -19.13 -0.61 1.92
C VAL A 509 -20.35 0.28 1.67
N PHE A 510 -20.90 0.91 2.71
CA PHE A 510 -22.04 1.80 2.57
C PHE A 510 -21.70 3.01 1.67
N ASP A 511 -20.56 3.68 1.89
CA ASP A 511 -20.11 4.81 1.06
C ASP A 511 -19.80 4.39 -0.39
N THR A 512 -19.61 3.09 -0.66
CA THR A 512 -19.40 2.56 -2.02
C THR A 512 -20.73 2.24 -2.70
N VAL A 513 -21.65 1.58 -2.00
CA VAL A 513 -22.95 1.14 -2.55
C VAL A 513 -23.93 2.31 -2.62
N TYR A 514 -23.96 3.16 -1.60
CA TYR A 514 -24.80 4.35 -1.48
C TYR A 514 -23.91 5.59 -1.35
N PRO A 515 -23.29 6.05 -2.45
CA PRO A 515 -22.40 7.20 -2.40
C PRO A 515 -23.21 8.47 -2.11
N ASN A 516 -22.75 9.28 -1.15
CA ASN A 516 -23.36 10.60 -0.90
C ASN A 516 -23.21 11.43 -2.18
N ILE A 517 -24.33 11.61 -2.89
CA ILE A 517 -24.41 12.55 -4.02
C ILE A 517 -24.52 13.93 -3.39
N GLY A 518 -23.36 14.46 -2.99
CA GLY A 518 -23.17 15.81 -2.47
C GLY A 518 -22.77 16.76 -3.58
#